data_AF-X1ELD7-F1
#
_entry.id   AF-X1ELD7-F1
#
_cell.length_a   1.000
_cell.length_b   1.000
_cell.length_c   1.000
_cell.angle_alpha   90.00
_cell.angle_beta   90.00
_cell.angle_gamma   90.00
#
_symmetry.space_group_name_H-M   'P 1'
#
loop_
_entity.id
_entity.type
_entity.pdbx_description
1 polymer ?
#
loop_
_entity_poly.entity_id
_entity_poly.type
_entity_poly.pdbx_seq_one_letter_code
_entity_poly.pdbx_strand_id
1 'polypeptide(L)' 'VTAWAFADGGFMRMQAVVLTGNAGSARVLQKCGYRYEGLLRAYKMVRGTPGDFAMYARLATD' A
#
# COMPACT_ATOMS: atom_id res chain seq x y z
N VAL A 1 -5.13 10.88 8.26
CA VAL A 1 -5.95 10.55 7.07
C VAL A 1 -6.50 9.13 7.14
N THR A 2 -5.68 8.07 7.21
CA THR A 2 -6.20 6.68 7.28
C THR A 2 -7.17 6.44 8.44
N ALA A 3 -6.86 6.95 9.65
CA ALA A 3 -7.77 6.83 10.80
C ALA A 3 -9.13 7.52 10.56
N TRP A 4 -9.13 8.73 10.00
CA TRP A 4 -10.34 9.44 9.61
C TRP A 4 -11.14 8.70 8.53
N ALA A 5 -10.46 8.10 7.54
CA ALA A 5 -11.12 7.35 6.48
C ALA A 5 -11.91 6.15 7.04
N PHE A 6 -11.41 5.51 8.09
CA PHE A 6 -12.13 4.43 8.78
C PHE A 6 -13.26 4.97 9.68
N ALA A 7 -12.97 5.99 10.51
CA ALA A 7 -13.91 6.49 11.50
C ALA A 7 -15.09 7.26 10.89
N ASP A 8 -14.79 8.21 10.00
CA ASP A 8 -15.78 9.14 9.45
C ASP A 8 -16.14 8.80 8.00
N GLY A 9 -15.16 8.28 7.23
CA GLY A 9 -15.37 7.91 5.84
C GLY A 9 -16.11 6.59 5.62
N GLY A 10 -16.24 5.76 6.67
CA GLY A 10 -16.91 4.45 6.60
C GLY A 10 -16.20 3.42 5.71
N PHE A 11 -14.94 3.65 5.31
CA PHE A 11 -14.20 2.70 4.50
C PHE A 11 -13.81 1.47 5.32
N MET A 12 -13.93 0.28 4.74
CA MET A 12 -13.54 -0.97 5.44
C MET A 12 -12.07 -1.35 5.20
N ARG A 13 -11.47 -0.81 4.14
CA ARG A 13 -10.14 -1.19 3.69
C ARG A 13 -9.46 -0.03 2.98
N MET A 14 -8.22 0.21 3.36
CA MET A 14 -7.30 1.09 2.65
C MET A 14 -6.17 0.28 2.07
N GLN A 15 -5.82 0.51 0.81
CA GLN A 15 -4.74 -0.19 0.13
C GLN A 15 -3.75 0.78 -0.51
N ALA A 16 -2.51 0.34 -0.62
CA ALA A 16 -1.43 1.09 -1.23
C ALA A 16 -0.47 0.13 -1.95
N VAL A 17 0.12 0.60 -3.03
CA VAL A 17 1.12 -0.14 -3.80
C VAL A 17 2.41 0.68 -3.85
N VAL A 18 3.54 0.01 -3.62
CA VAL A 18 4.86 0.65 -3.57
C VAL A 18 5.79 -0.07 -4.53
N LEU A 19 6.45 0.69 -5.42
CA LEU A 19 7.50 0.15 -6.28
C LEU A 19 8.56 -0.51 -5.39
N THR A 20 8.95 -1.75 -5.69
CA THR A 20 9.84 -2.56 -4.82
C THR A 20 11.16 -1.87 -4.47
N GLY A 21 11.68 -0.99 -5.33
CA GLY A 21 12.89 -0.19 -5.07
C GLY A 21 12.71 0.95 -4.05
N ASN A 22 11.49 1.27 -3.61
CA ASN A 22 11.22 2.36 -2.67
C ASN A 22 10.97 1.85 -1.24
N ALA A 23 12.05 1.45 -0.57
CA ALA A 23 12.01 0.96 0.81
C ALA A 23 11.48 2.01 1.81
N GLY A 24 11.68 3.31 1.53
CA GLY A 24 11.18 4.40 2.37
C GLY A 24 9.67 4.40 2.48
N SER A 25 8.97 4.38 1.33
CA SER A 25 7.50 4.32 1.30
C SER A 25 6.96 3.02 1.91
N ALA A 26 7.62 1.89 1.67
CA ALA A 26 7.23 0.61 2.29
C ALA A 26 7.30 0.69 3.81
N ARG A 27 8.37 1.29 4.37
CA ARG A 27 8.53 1.48 5.81
C ARG A 27 7.48 2.42 6.41
N VAL A 28 7.07 3.46 5.68
CA VAL A 28 5.97 4.34 6.10
C VAL A 28 4.67 3.55 6.22
N LEU A 29 4.32 2.75 5.21
CA LEU A 29 3.10 1.92 5.24
C LEU A 29 3.09 0.96 6.44
N GLN A 30 4.21 0.27 6.68
CA GLN A 30 4.37 -0.60 7.84
C GLN A 30 4.19 0.16 9.17
N LYS A 31 4.81 1.34 9.31
CA LYS A 31 4.65 2.19 10.50
C LYS A 31 3.21 2.69 10.69
N CYS A 32 2.46 2.85 9.60
CA CYS A 32 1.05 3.23 9.63
C CYS A 32 0.08 2.04 9.85
N GLY A 33 0.62 0.85 10.10
CA GLY A 33 -0.17 -0.36 10.38
C GLY A 33 -0.66 -1.10 9.14
N TYR A 34 -0.16 -0.78 7.95
CA TYR A 34 -0.49 -1.55 6.75
C TYR A 34 0.33 -2.85 6.73
N ARG A 35 -0.33 -3.95 6.36
CA ARG A 35 0.26 -5.28 6.20
C ARG A 35 0.56 -5.56 4.74
N TYR A 36 1.66 -6.24 4.48
CA TYR A 36 2.00 -6.72 3.14
C TYR A 36 1.08 -7.87 2.75
N GLU A 37 0.55 -7.84 1.52
CA GLU A 37 -0.36 -8.87 1.01
C GLU A 37 0.12 -9.53 -0.27
N GLY A 38 1.12 -8.98 -0.96
CA GLY A 38 1.69 -9.64 -2.13
C GLY A 38 2.51 -8.75 -3.05
N LEU A 39 3.12 -9.40 -4.04
CA LEU A 39 3.91 -8.76 -5.08
C LEU A 39 3.12 -8.76 -6.38
N LEU A 40 2.78 -7.57 -6.87
CA LEU A 40 2.20 -7.37 -8.18
C LEU A 40 3.35 -7.29 -9.20
N ARG A 41 3.56 -8.37 -9.94
CA ARG A 41 4.58 -8.46 -10.99
C ARG A 41 4.15 -7.70 -12.24
N ALA A 42 5.05 -6.91 -12.82
CA ALA A 42 4.79 -6.11 -14.03
C ALA A 42 3.50 -5.25 -13.94
N TYR A 43 3.25 -4.64 -12.78
CA TYR A 43 1.98 -3.99 -12.49
C TYR A 43 1.81 -2.63 -13.18
N LYS A 44 2.87 -1.82 -13.23
CA LYS A 44 2.86 -0.48 -13.85
C LYS A 44 4.17 -0.21 -14.57
N MET A 45 4.11 0.53 -15.67
CA MET A 45 5.31 1.01 -16.38
C MET A 45 6.01 2.10 -15.56
N VAL A 46 7.31 1.93 -15.36
CA VAL A 46 8.19 2.90 -14.70
C VAL A 46 9.33 3.21 -15.66
N ARG A 47 9.35 4.43 -16.20
CA ARG A 47 10.40 4.89 -17.14
C ARG A 47 10.61 3.94 -18.33
N GLY A 48 9.53 3.39 -18.87
CA GLY A 48 9.58 2.50 -20.05
C GLY A 48 9.84 1.02 -19.74
N THR A 49 9.97 0.63 -18.47
CA THR A 49 10.10 -0.79 -18.08
C THR A 49 8.94 -1.22 -17.16
N PRO A 50 8.40 -2.44 -17.29
CA PRO A 50 7.42 -2.96 -16.34
C PRO A 50 8.03 -3.03 -14.94
N GLY A 51 7.39 -2.40 -13.97
CA GLY A 51 7.82 -2.37 -12.58
C GLY A 51 6.98 -3.28 -11.69
N ASP A 52 7.65 -3.90 -10.72
CA ASP A 52 7.02 -4.72 -9.69
C ASP A 52 6.64 -3.86 -8.48
N PHE A 53 5.46 -4.11 -7.92
CA PHE A 53 4.93 -3.32 -6.81
C PHE A 53 4.49 -4.23 -5.65
N ALA A 54 4.96 -3.91 -4.45
CA ALA A 54 4.45 -4.52 -3.24
C ALA A 54 3.08 -3.93 -2.89
N MET A 55 2.07 -4.78 -2.75
CA MET A 55 0.73 -4.44 -2.29
C MET A 55 0.67 -4.51 -0.77
N TYR A 56 0.11 -3.46 -0.18
CA TYR A 56 -0.16 -3.36 1.24
C TYR A 56 -1.60 -2.96 1.47
N ALA A 57 -2.15 -3.41 2.59
CA ALA A 57 -3.46 -2.96 3.02
C ALA A 57 -3.60 -2.89 4.53
N ARG A 58 -4.57 -2.10 4.96
CA ARG A 58 -5.03 -2.02 6.34
C ARG A 58 -6.55 -2.07 6.34
N LEU A 59 -7.12 -2.87 7.24
CA LEU A 59 -8.56 -2.95 7.45
C LEU A 59 -8.99 -2.01 8.57
N ALA A 60 -10.26 -1.63 8.58
CA ALA A 60 -10.84 -0.84 9.67
C ALA A 60 -10.80 -1.58 11.02
N THR A 61 -10.69 -2.91 11.00
CA THR A 61 -10.61 -3.80 12.16
C THR A 61 -9.18 -4.10 12.63
N ASP A 62 -8.16 -3.50 12.00
CA ASP A 62 -6.74 -3.62 12.40
C ASP A 62 -6.32 -2.57 13.43
#